data_AF-A0A8J2Q1W5-F1
#
_entry.id   AF-A0A8J2Q1W5-F1
#
_cell.length_a   1.000
_cell.length_b   1.000
_cell.length_c   1.000
_cell.angle_alpha   90.00
_cell.angle_beta   90.00
_cell.angle_gamma   90.00
#
_symmetry.space_group_name_H-M   'P 1'
#
loop_
_entity.id
_entity.type
_entity.pdbx_description
1 polymer ?
#
loop_
_entity_poly.entity_id
_entity_poly.type
_entity_poly.pdbx_seq_one_letter_code
_entity_poly.pdbx_strand_id
1 'polypeptide(L)' 'VKTSGIFSRDKRPKPFKRVLNNVSGIVYPGNLMAIMGASGAGKTTLMNVLAHKNEGSVAVDGEVRVNGMP' A
#
# COMPACT_ATOMS: atom_id res chain seq x y z
N VAL A 1 41.56 17.74 13.51
CA VAL A 1 40.36 17.51 12.67
C VAL A 1 39.91 16.07 12.87
N LYS A 2 38.83 15.82 13.62
CA LYS A 2 38.29 14.46 13.80
C LYS A 2 36.81 14.54 14.21
N THR A 3 35.93 14.72 13.24
CA THR A 3 34.48 14.54 13.41
C THR A 3 34.16 13.07 13.14
N SER A 4 34.13 12.27 14.20
CA SER A 4 33.52 10.95 14.15
C SER A 4 32.00 11.11 14.15
N GLY A 5 31.43 11.18 12.95
CA GLY A 5 29.99 11.04 12.74
C GLY A 5 29.54 9.66 13.20
N ILE A 6 28.72 9.61 14.25
CA ILE A 6 28.05 8.38 14.68
C ILE A 6 26.78 8.25 13.84
N PHE A 7 26.86 7.45 12.78
CA PHE A 7 25.69 7.02 12.02
C PHE A 7 24.89 6.03 12.86
N SER A 8 23.71 6.46 13.32
CA SER A 8 22.73 5.56 13.93
C SER A 8 22.08 4.71 12.84
N ARG A 9 22.55 3.47 12.67
CA ARG A 9 21.83 2.44 11.91
C ARG A 9 20.66 1.96 12.78
N ASP A 10 19.52 2.63 12.67
CA ASP A 10 18.27 2.15 13.27
C ASP A 10 17.79 0.91 12.48
N LYS A 11 18.26 -0.27 12.90
CA LYS A 11 17.95 -1.57 12.29
C LYS A 11 16.77 -2.22 13.03
N ARG A 12 15.77 -1.44 13.45
CA ARG A 12 14.55 -1.99 14.04
C ARG A 12 13.73 -2.65 12.93
N PRO A 13 13.26 -3.90 13.11
CA PRO A 13 12.27 -4.46 12.21
C PRO A 13 11.05 -3.53 12.24
N LYS A 14 10.72 -2.91 11.10
CA LYS A 14 9.55 -2.03 11.02
C LYS A 14 8.33 -2.89 11.33
N PRO A 15 7.52 -2.55 12.35
CA PRO A 15 6.30 -3.28 12.63
C PRO A 15 5.37 -3.20 11.42
N PHE A 16 4.57 -4.25 11.19
CA PHE A 16 3.54 -4.25 10.16
C PHE A 16 2.63 -3.04 10.35
N LYS A 17 2.66 -2.11 9.40
CA LYS A 17 1.83 -0.92 9.41
C LYS A 17 0.59 -1.18 8.57
N ARG A 18 -0.58 -1.09 9.19
CA ARG A 18 -1.85 -1.14 8.48
C ARG A 18 -2.03 0.17 7.70
N VAL A 19 -2.01 0.09 6.37
CA VAL A 19 -2.14 1.26 5.46
C VAL A 19 -3.59 1.49 5.04
N LEU A 20 -4.33 0.41 4.79
CA LEU A 20 -5.74 0.44 4.41
C LEU A 20 -6.57 -0.22 5.52
N ASN A 21 -7.65 0.43 5.93
CA ASN A 21 -8.53 -0.03 6.99
C ASN A 21 -9.94 -0.19 6.44
N ASN A 22 -10.43 -1.44 6.38
CA ASN A 22 -11.82 -1.77 6.03
C ASN A 22 -12.32 -1.06 4.74
N VAL A 23 -11.59 -1.22 3.64
CA VAL A 23 -11.94 -0.61 2.35
C VAL A 23 -12.75 -1.60 1.53
N SER A 24 -13.88 -1.15 0.98
CA SER A 24 -14.74 -1.93 0.08
C SER A 24 -15.19 -1.08 -1.09
N GLY A 25 -15.29 -1.67 -2.28
CA GLY A 25 -15.80 -0.97 -3.46
C GLY A 25 -15.85 -1.88 -4.69
N ILE A 26 -16.60 -1.46 -5.69
CA ILE A 26 -16.73 -2.14 -6.99
C ILE A 26 -16.59 -1.08 -8.08
N VAL A 27 -15.88 -1.41 -9.15
CA VAL A 27 -15.76 -0.57 -10.35
C VAL A 27 -16.33 -1.34 -11.52
N TYR A 28 -17.29 -0.73 -12.22
CA TYR A 28 -17.87 -1.30 -13.43
C TYR A 28 -17.02 -0.93 -14.66
N PRO A 29 -16.95 -1.83 -15.67
CA PRO A 29 -16.31 -1.52 -16.94
C PRO A 29 -16.90 -0.25 -17.58
N GLY A 30 -16.05 0.60 -18.15
CA GLY A 30 -16.45 1.86 -18.77
C GLY A 30 -16.56 3.05 -17.81
N ASN A 31 -16.43 2.83 -16.49
CA ASN A 31 -16.42 3.91 -15.51
C ASN A 31 -14.99 4.37 -15.19
N LEU A 32 -14.79 5.69 -15.13
CA LEU A 32 -13.55 6.28 -14.65
C LEU A 32 -13.61 6.43 -13.12
N MET A 33 -12.75 5.69 -12.41
CA MET A 33 -12.58 5.83 -10.96
C MET A 33 -11.37 6.72 -10.66
N ALA A 34 -11.56 7.75 -9.83
CA ALA A 34 -10.48 8.59 -9.31
C ALA A 34 -10.30 8.37 -7.80
N ILE A 35 -9.06 8.15 -7.37
CA ILE A 35 -8.71 8.00 -5.94
C ILE A 35 -8.00 9.28 -5.47
N MET A 36 -8.61 9.99 -4.53
CA MET A 36 -8.10 11.26 -4.00
C MET A 36 -7.82 11.17 -2.49
N GLY A 37 -6.95 12.05 -1.98
CA GLY A 37 -6.61 12.11 -0.56
C GLY A 37 -5.18 12.63 -0.29
N ALA A 38 -4.86 12.89 0.97
CA ALA A 38 -3.56 13.41 1.40
C ALA A 38 -2.37 12.49 1.04
N SER A 39 -1.17 13.05 1.00
CA SER A 39 0.06 12.25 0.82
C SER A 39 0.21 11.27 1.98
N GLY A 40 0.54 10.01 1.67
CA GLY A 40 0.64 8.94 2.68
C GLY A 40 -0.68 8.27 3.08
N ALA A 41 -1.83 8.66 2.51
CA ALA A 41 -3.13 8.04 2.79
C ALA A 41 -3.30 6.61 2.22
N GLY A 42 -2.32 6.08 1.47
CA GLY A 42 -2.38 4.72 0.94
C GLY A 42 -3.00 4.57 -0.46
N LYS A 43 -3.20 5.67 -1.22
CA LYS A 43 -3.77 5.65 -2.58
C LYS A 43 -3.00 4.73 -3.53
N THR A 44 -1.68 4.90 -3.60
CA THR A 44 -0.79 4.06 -4.42
C THR A 44 -0.82 2.61 -3.92
N THR A 45 -0.91 2.40 -2.61
CA THR A 45 -1.05 1.05 -2.03
C THR A 45 -2.36 0.39 -2.48
N LEU A 46 -3.49 1.11 -2.47
CA LEU A 46 -4.77 0.62 -2.97
C LEU A 46 -4.70 0.29 -4.47
N MET A 47 -4.08 1.16 -5.28
CA MET A 47 -3.90 0.89 -6.71
C MET A 47 -2.99 -0.32 -6.99
N ASN A 48 -1.91 -0.49 -6.20
CA ASN A 48 -1.03 -1.64 -6.35
C ASN A 48 -1.76 -2.95 -6.02
N VAL A 49 -2.60 -2.94 -4.98
CA VAL A 49 -3.45 -4.09 -4.61
C VAL A 49 -4.42 -4.44 -5.72
N LEU A 50 -5.11 -3.45 -6.30
CA LEU A 50 -6.03 -3.67 -7.43
C LEU A 50 -5.33 -4.12 -8.72
N ALA A 51 -4.08 -3.73 -8.91
CA ALA A 51 -3.27 -4.12 -10.08
C ALA A 51 -2.49 -5.43 -9.87
N HIS A 52 -2.71 -6.14 -8.76
CA HIS A 52 -1.93 -7.32 -8.33
C HIS A 52 -0.42 -7.08 -8.26
N LYS A 53 0.03 -5.83 -8.08
CA LYS A 53 1.45 -5.43 -7.96
C LYS A 53 1.92 -5.43 -6.51
N ASN A 54 1.60 -6.49 -5.78
CA ASN A 54 1.97 -6.64 -4.38
C ASN A 54 3.34 -7.31 -4.29
N GLU A 55 4.42 -6.54 -4.44
CA GLU A 55 5.81 -7.04 -4.42
C GLU A 55 6.26 -7.47 -3.00
N GLY A 56 5.66 -8.54 -2.46
CA GLY A 56 6.06 -9.22 -1.22
C GLY A 56 6.00 -8.40 0.09
N SER A 57 5.69 -7.11 -0.02
CA SER A 57 5.77 -6.11 1.06
C SER A 57 4.40 -5.64 1.53
N VAL A 58 3.32 -6.12 0.89
CA VAL A 58 1.94 -5.82 1.24
C VAL A 58 1.20 -7.14 1.49
N ALA A 59 0.80 -7.37 2.73
CA ALA A 59 -0.14 -8.42 3.08
C ALA A 59 -1.56 -7.88 2.91
N VAL A 60 -2.39 -8.59 2.15
CA VAL A 60 -3.81 -8.27 1.97
C VAL A 60 -4.61 -9.23 2.83
N ASP A 61 -5.48 -8.67 3.67
CA ASP A 61 -6.45 -9.40 4.47
C ASP A 61 -7.83 -9.09 3.88
N GLY A 62 -8.44 -10.09 3.24
CA GLY A 62 -9.68 -9.95 2.47
C GLY A 62 -9.57 -10.48 1.04
N GLU A 63 -10.54 -10.10 0.21
CA GLU A 63 -10.66 -10.55 -1.17
C GLU A 63 -10.62 -9.36 -2.14
N VAL A 64 -9.85 -9.50 -3.21
CA VAL A 64 -9.80 -8.57 -4.33
C VAL A 64 -10.14 -9.36 -5.57
N ARG A 65 -11.09 -8.88 -6.39
CA ARG A 65 -11.51 -9.56 -7.61
C ARG A 65 -11.45 -8.62 -8.81
N VAL A 66 -10.82 -9.07 -9.89
CA VAL A 66 -10.82 -8.43 -11.21
C VAL A 66 -11.65 -9.31 -12.14
N ASN A 67 -12.76 -8.78 -12.66
CA ASN A 67 -13.71 -9.52 -13.49
C ASN A 67 -14.22 -10.83 -12.85
N GLY A 68 -14.36 -10.86 -11.52
CA GLY A 68 -14.78 -12.05 -10.76
C GLY A 68 -13.66 -13.06 -10.48
N MET A 69 -12.43 -12.81 -10.94
CA MET A 69 -11.25 -13.63 -10.64
C MET A 69 -10.42 -12.99 -9.53
N PRO A 70 -9.88 -13.79 -8.59
CA PRO A 70 -9.07 -13.28 -7.48
C PRO A 70 -7.70 -12.72 -7.90
#